data_AF-A0A6I8M7G4-F1
#
_entry.id   AF-A0A6I8M7G4-F1
#
_cell.length_a   1.000
_cell.length_b   1.000
_cell.length_c   1.000
_cell.angle_alpha   90.00
_cell.angle_beta   90.00
_cell.angle_gamma   90.00
#
_symmetry.space_group_name_H-M   'P 1'
#
loop_
_entity.id
_entity.type
_entity.pdbx_description
1 polymer ?
#
loop_
_entity_poly.entity_id
_entity_poly.type
_entity_poly.pdbx_seq_one_letter_code
_entity_poly.pdbx_strand_id
1 'polypeptide(L)'
;MATHHTSTPHHTSTPHHTDTSPTHHETPNTHPTEPRPAHESHAPAGGHSGGYGVHTDSLGTMEGHLGRTKDKVHAVGQTVASANFGAKSMGVIGSGMTGTLNGTVSAAKEHVARAGKAVEDAGARTKAVREHYETTEANNAATIASAGKAVDAPPTKAAGGGSNPPPPGSNPPPRLPDDGGGMHNNQGHHASDDELRGQYTRESMQTRPTSTDNQIRDAASRLGYDPDQHLAMTLQPTADLTPAQRAEIVAVRNELKANPGEFMTKVVKPEIGEATLGNETTYVDRHTGKTETNYPNSVAGSIARGSDTAQHGTPAEFRDKLALDDQGAGWTPIKAGANEAYQLRFPALDDRQAMEISYGGTDPGSAHDMQVASGQANPREWKPPFLGTGYTGGGVPEWLHAPRGYAGRGEMWLVRADGTEVLAGVYLEKRGWFDVRGRGGSDG
;
A
#
# COMPACT_ATOMS: atom_id res chain seq x y z
N MET A 1 16.84 18.89 72.81
CA MET A 1 16.81 18.13 71.54
C MET A 1 15.77 18.79 70.67
N ALA A 2 16.20 19.64 69.74
CA ALA A 2 15.35 20.54 68.98
C ALA A 2 15.07 19.93 67.59
N THR A 3 13.79 19.84 67.25
CA THR A 3 13.26 19.37 65.97
C THR A 3 13.25 20.53 64.96
N HIS A 4 13.95 20.37 63.85
CA HIS A 4 13.90 21.28 62.71
C HIS A 4 12.76 20.88 61.77
N HIS A 5 11.78 21.76 61.60
CA HIS A 5 10.80 21.70 60.50
C HIS A 5 11.29 22.57 59.35
N THR A 6 11.51 21.96 58.19
CA THR A 6 11.80 22.66 56.93
C THR A 6 10.47 22.95 56.24
N SER A 7 10.11 24.23 56.10
CA SER A 7 8.97 24.69 55.30
C SER A 7 9.44 25.09 53.91
N THR A 8 8.84 24.51 52.88
CA THR A 8 9.07 24.84 51.47
C THR A 8 7.96 25.80 50.98
N PRO A 9 8.28 26.94 50.35
CA PRO A 9 7.25 27.80 49.76
C PRO A 9 6.86 27.30 48.36
N HIS A 10 5.55 27.10 48.14
CA HIS A 10 4.96 26.96 46.82
C HIS A 10 4.66 28.34 46.23
N HIS A 11 5.26 28.67 45.08
CA HIS A 11 4.80 29.77 44.24
C HIS A 11 4.23 29.19 42.94
N THR A 12 2.91 29.25 42.81
CA THR A 12 2.20 28.99 41.55
C THR A 12 2.03 30.33 40.85
N SER A 13 2.79 30.57 39.78
CA SER A 13 2.59 31.71 38.89
C SER A 13 1.95 31.21 37.60
N THR A 14 0.70 31.59 37.38
CA THR A 14 -0.04 31.33 36.14
C THR A 14 0.30 32.43 35.12
N PRO A 15 0.81 32.12 33.93
CA PRO A 15 0.96 33.12 32.88
C PRO A 15 -0.40 33.42 32.23
N HIS A 16 -0.75 34.71 32.16
CA HIS A 16 -1.84 35.18 31.32
C HIS A 16 -1.47 35.00 29.84
N HIS A 17 -2.26 34.23 29.10
CA HIS A 17 -2.25 34.23 27.64
C HIS A 17 -2.99 35.47 27.14
N THR A 18 -2.30 36.35 26.42
CA THR A 18 -2.91 37.40 25.61
C THR A 18 -3.44 36.79 24.31
N ASP A 19 -4.75 36.91 24.14
CA ASP A 19 -5.50 36.61 22.93
C ASP A 19 -4.99 37.51 21.79
N THR A 20 -4.40 36.90 20.76
CA THR A 20 -4.06 37.55 19.49
C THR A 20 -4.73 36.78 18.36
N SER A 21 -6.04 36.99 18.24
CA SER A 21 -6.80 36.59 17.06
C SER A 21 -6.21 37.24 15.79
N PRO A 22 -5.80 36.47 14.77
CA PRO A 22 -5.31 37.03 13.51
C PRO A 22 -6.48 37.64 12.73
N THR A 23 -6.36 38.92 12.39
CA THR A 23 -7.24 39.58 11.43
C THR A 23 -6.84 39.14 10.02
N HIS A 24 -7.74 38.44 9.33
CA HIS A 24 -7.61 38.15 7.91
C HIS A 24 -7.80 39.44 7.11
N HIS A 25 -6.73 39.92 6.47
CA HIS A 25 -6.84 40.91 5.40
C HIS A 25 -7.19 40.18 4.10
N GLU A 26 -8.45 40.29 3.67
CA GLU A 26 -8.82 39.96 2.29
C GLU A 26 -8.33 41.08 1.37
N THR A 27 -7.50 40.72 0.40
CA THR A 27 -7.13 41.60 -0.70
C THR A 27 -8.03 41.25 -1.89
N PRO A 28 -8.86 42.16 -2.41
CA PRO A 28 -9.71 41.87 -3.55
C PRO A 28 -8.88 41.80 -4.83
N ASN A 29 -8.69 40.59 -5.37
CA ASN A 29 -8.15 40.39 -6.72
C ASN A 29 -9.28 40.53 -7.75
N THR A 30 -9.35 41.67 -8.42
CA THR A 30 -10.14 41.85 -9.64
C THR A 30 -9.43 41.17 -10.81
N HIS A 31 -9.92 40.02 -11.25
CA HIS A 31 -9.50 39.42 -12.52
C HIS A 31 -10.23 40.10 -13.70
N PRO A 32 -9.53 40.48 -14.78
CA PRO A 32 -10.18 40.90 -16.01
C PRO A 32 -10.85 39.70 -16.70
N THR A 33 -12.13 39.85 -17.04
CA THR A 33 -12.90 38.88 -17.81
C THR A 33 -12.55 39.02 -19.30
N GLU A 34 -11.76 38.09 -19.84
CA GLU A 34 -11.67 37.93 -21.30
C GLU A 34 -12.82 37.05 -21.82
N PRO A 35 -13.42 37.38 -22.98
CA PRO A 35 -14.50 36.60 -23.56
C PRO A 35 -13.98 35.29 -24.14
N ARG A 36 -14.53 34.18 -23.65
CA ARG A 36 -14.26 32.82 -24.12
C ARG A 36 -14.95 32.59 -25.47
N PRO A 37 -14.27 32.10 -26.53
CA PRO A 37 -14.93 31.76 -27.78
C PRO A 37 -15.86 30.55 -27.60
N ALA A 38 -17.02 30.59 -28.25
CA ALA A 38 -18.04 29.56 -28.19
C ALA A 38 -17.49 28.23 -28.72
N HIS A 39 -17.47 27.22 -27.86
CA HIS A 39 -17.17 25.84 -28.27
C HIS A 39 -18.49 25.20 -28.71
N GLU A 40 -18.61 24.89 -30.00
CA GLU A 40 -19.69 24.06 -30.53
C GLU A 40 -19.60 22.66 -29.94
N SER A 41 -20.67 22.23 -29.30
CA SER A 41 -20.86 20.91 -28.74
C SER A 41 -21.37 19.95 -29.82
N HIS A 42 -20.47 19.17 -30.40
CA HIS A 42 -20.85 17.98 -31.17
C HIS A 42 -21.17 16.83 -30.21
N ALA A 43 -22.43 16.41 -30.17
CA ALA A 43 -22.84 15.17 -29.52
C ALA A 43 -22.50 13.99 -30.45
N PRO A 44 -21.80 12.93 -29.98
CA PRO A 44 -21.64 11.72 -30.77
C PRO A 44 -22.90 10.87 -30.65
N ALA A 45 -23.52 10.61 -31.79
CA ALA A 45 -24.60 9.65 -31.95
C ALA A 45 -24.03 8.24 -32.20
N GLY A 46 -24.71 7.24 -31.66
CA GLY A 46 -24.67 5.85 -32.16
C GLY A 46 -23.77 4.91 -31.38
N GLY A 47 -24.39 4.02 -30.60
CA GLY A 47 -23.73 3.08 -29.71
C GLY A 47 -22.97 1.96 -30.42
N HIS A 48 -21.79 1.64 -29.89
CA HIS A 48 -21.06 0.39 -30.08
C HIS A 48 -20.53 -0.05 -28.70
N SER A 49 -20.48 -1.36 -28.47
CA SER A 49 -20.02 -2.00 -27.23
C SER A 49 -18.65 -1.46 -26.80
N GLY A 50 -18.65 -0.56 -25.82
CA GLY A 50 -17.50 0.24 -25.44
C GLY A 50 -16.50 -0.54 -24.59
N GLY A 51 -15.50 -1.13 -25.25
CA GLY A 51 -14.22 -1.35 -24.60
C GLY A 51 -13.58 0.00 -24.33
N TYR A 52 -13.15 0.25 -23.10
CA TYR A 52 -12.38 1.46 -22.77
C TYR A 52 -10.98 1.33 -23.40
N GLY A 53 -10.86 1.79 -24.65
CA GLY A 53 -9.56 1.95 -25.28
C GLY A 53 -8.74 2.94 -24.47
N VAL A 54 -7.55 2.53 -24.01
CA VAL A 54 -6.60 3.45 -23.41
C VAL A 54 -6.09 4.36 -24.52
N HIS A 55 -6.49 5.63 -24.52
CA HIS A 55 -6.02 6.61 -25.48
C HIS A 55 -4.58 7.02 -25.15
N THR A 56 -3.60 6.45 -25.83
CA THR A 56 -2.16 6.79 -25.68
C THR A 56 -1.89 8.28 -25.91
N ASP A 57 -2.70 8.95 -26.74
CA ASP A 57 -2.69 10.41 -26.94
C ASP A 57 -2.92 11.21 -25.64
N SER A 58 -3.74 10.67 -24.72
CA SER A 58 -3.97 11.29 -23.42
C SER A 58 -2.72 11.24 -22.54
N LEU A 59 -1.91 10.17 -22.64
CA LEU A 59 -0.64 10.05 -21.94
C LEU A 59 0.37 11.08 -22.47
N GLY A 60 0.44 11.26 -23.80
CA GLY A 60 1.28 12.31 -24.41
C GLY A 60 0.87 13.72 -23.99
N THR A 61 -0.43 13.97 -23.87
CA THR A 61 -0.96 15.23 -23.34
C THR A 61 -0.55 15.46 -21.89
N MET A 62 -0.64 14.43 -21.04
CA MET A 62 -0.20 14.49 -19.64
C MET A 62 1.31 14.73 -19.51
N GLU A 63 2.14 14.08 -20.34
CA GLU A 63 3.59 14.32 -20.41
C GLU A 63 3.86 15.81 -20.69
N GLY A 64 3.13 16.41 -21.64
CA GLY A 64 3.21 17.85 -21.93
C GLY A 64 2.78 18.76 -20.77
N HIS A 65 1.74 18.37 -20.00
CA HIS A 65 1.33 19.11 -18.80
C HIS A 65 2.36 19.01 -17.66
N LEU A 66 2.99 17.85 -17.49
CA LEU A 66 4.06 17.65 -16.51
C LEU A 66 5.31 18.45 -16.89
N GLY A 67 5.67 18.50 -18.17
CA GLY A 67 6.73 19.38 -18.69
C GLY A 67 6.50 20.85 -18.34
N ARG A 68 5.30 21.38 -18.66
CA ARG A 68 4.94 22.78 -18.29
C ARG A 68 4.95 23.01 -16.77
N THR A 69 4.62 22.00 -15.98
CA THR A 69 4.65 22.10 -14.51
C THR A 69 6.09 22.14 -14.01
N LYS A 70 6.99 21.33 -14.59
CA LYS A 70 8.43 21.35 -14.30
C LYS A 70 9.01 22.74 -14.53
N ASP A 71 8.68 23.36 -15.66
CA ASP A 71 9.14 24.72 -15.99
C ASP A 71 8.67 25.77 -14.97
N LYS A 72 7.41 25.68 -14.52
CA LYS A 72 6.87 26.56 -13.48
C LYS A 72 7.57 26.37 -12.14
N VAL A 73 7.79 25.13 -11.71
CA VAL A 73 8.50 24.82 -10.46
C VAL A 73 9.94 25.33 -10.53
N HIS A 74 10.61 25.17 -11.67
CA HIS A 74 11.95 25.69 -11.89
C HIS A 74 12.00 27.23 -11.83
N ALA A 75 11.03 27.93 -12.43
CA ALA A 75 10.92 29.39 -12.36
C ALA A 75 10.70 29.89 -10.91
N VAL A 76 9.88 29.18 -10.13
CA VAL A 76 9.71 29.45 -8.69
C VAL A 76 11.04 29.21 -7.95
N GLY A 77 11.75 28.14 -8.28
CA GLY A 77 13.07 27.83 -7.71
C GLY A 77 14.10 28.92 -7.96
N GLN A 78 14.14 29.46 -9.18
CA GLN A 78 15.00 30.60 -9.52
C GLN A 78 14.61 31.86 -8.73
N THR A 79 13.31 32.11 -8.56
CA THR A 79 12.81 33.25 -7.76
C THR A 79 13.23 33.12 -6.29
N VAL A 80 13.03 31.95 -5.68
CA VAL A 80 13.44 31.67 -4.28
C VAL A 80 14.96 31.68 -4.14
N ALA A 81 15.71 31.21 -5.13
CA ALA A 81 17.17 31.24 -5.13
C ALA A 81 17.72 32.67 -5.20
N SER A 82 17.05 33.56 -5.95
CA SER A 82 17.42 34.97 -6.07
C SER A 82 17.09 35.80 -4.83
N ALA A 83 16.18 35.33 -3.96
CA ALA A 83 15.88 35.96 -2.68
C ALA A 83 17.07 35.78 -1.72
N ASN A 84 17.91 36.81 -1.64
CA ASN A 84 19.02 36.88 -0.70
C ASN A 84 18.81 38.04 0.28
N PHE A 85 18.51 37.72 1.54
CA PHE A 85 18.39 38.70 2.61
C PHE A 85 19.79 38.98 3.17
N GLY A 86 20.56 39.81 2.46
CA GLY A 86 21.88 40.22 2.91
C GLY A 86 21.82 41.10 4.16
N ALA A 87 22.82 41.00 5.03
CA ALA A 87 22.93 41.78 6.28
C ALA A 87 22.91 43.32 6.08
N LYS A 88 23.03 43.82 4.84
CA LYS A 88 23.00 45.25 4.51
C LYS A 88 21.59 45.80 4.24
N SER A 89 20.58 44.96 3.97
CA SER A 89 19.24 45.43 3.60
C SER A 89 18.30 45.69 4.78
N MET A 90 18.72 45.34 6.01
CA MET A 90 17.96 45.65 7.23
C MET A 90 18.90 46.27 8.26
N GLY A 91 18.68 47.55 8.56
CA GLY A 91 19.48 48.31 9.53
C GLY A 91 19.54 47.66 10.92
N VAL A 92 20.42 48.21 11.77
CA VAL A 92 20.99 47.72 13.05
C VAL A 92 20.01 47.10 14.09
N ILE A 93 18.69 47.09 13.85
CA ILE A 93 17.66 46.52 14.73
C ILE A 93 17.25 45.07 14.33
N GLY A 94 17.83 44.49 13.27
CA GLY A 94 17.31 43.26 12.62
C GLY A 94 18.05 41.93 12.79
N SER A 95 18.99 41.76 13.73
CA SER A 95 19.79 40.53 13.81
C SER A 95 18.97 39.26 14.08
N GLY A 96 17.91 39.36 14.91
CA GLY A 96 17.02 38.23 15.23
C GLY A 96 16.13 37.80 14.06
N MET A 97 15.55 38.74 13.31
CA MET A 97 14.66 38.42 12.19
C MET A 97 15.39 37.83 10.97
N THR A 98 16.67 38.19 10.79
CA THR A 98 17.49 37.70 9.66
C THR A 98 17.70 36.18 9.75
N GLY A 99 17.84 35.62 10.96
CA GLY A 99 17.97 34.18 11.16
C GLY A 99 16.71 33.41 10.76
N THR A 100 15.54 33.87 11.22
CA THR A 100 14.24 33.25 10.89
C THR A 100 13.96 33.31 9.39
N LEU A 101 14.20 34.46 8.73
CA LEU A 101 13.99 34.61 7.29
C LEU A 101 14.90 33.69 6.47
N ASN A 102 16.18 33.56 6.85
CA ASN A 102 17.09 32.63 6.18
C ASN A 102 16.69 31.17 6.38
N GLY A 103 16.12 30.83 7.54
CA GLY A 103 15.50 29.52 7.79
C GLY A 103 14.32 29.25 6.86
N THR A 104 13.38 30.19 6.74
CA THR A 104 12.21 30.08 5.86
C THR A 104 12.61 29.97 4.39
N VAL A 105 13.59 30.76 3.92
CA VAL A 105 14.09 30.68 2.54
C VAL A 105 14.76 29.32 2.28
N SER A 106 15.53 28.80 3.23
CA SER A 106 16.17 27.48 3.10
C SER A 106 15.14 26.36 3.01
N ALA A 107 14.12 26.38 3.87
CA ALA A 107 13.01 25.44 3.80
C ALA A 107 12.26 25.54 2.46
N ALA A 108 11.99 26.76 1.98
CA ALA A 108 11.36 26.98 0.68
C ALA A 108 12.19 26.40 -0.48
N LYS A 109 13.53 26.56 -0.48
CA LYS A 109 14.42 25.94 -1.47
C LYS A 109 14.30 24.42 -1.46
N GLU A 110 14.25 23.82 -0.28
CA GLU A 110 14.10 22.37 -0.13
C GLU A 110 12.74 21.88 -0.63
N HIS A 111 11.65 22.60 -0.33
CA HIS A 111 10.32 22.28 -0.84
C HIS A 111 10.23 22.36 -2.37
N VAL A 112 10.83 23.39 -2.98
CA VAL A 112 10.85 23.53 -4.44
C VAL A 112 11.69 22.42 -5.08
N ALA A 113 12.83 22.04 -4.49
CA ALA A 113 13.65 20.94 -4.98
C ALA A 113 12.89 19.60 -4.94
N ARG A 114 12.18 19.31 -3.83
CA ARG A 114 11.31 18.12 -3.72
C ARG A 114 10.20 18.11 -4.75
N ALA A 115 9.52 19.25 -4.93
CA ALA A 115 8.46 19.37 -5.92
C ALA A 115 8.98 19.15 -7.35
N GLY A 116 10.16 19.70 -7.67
CA GLY A 116 10.81 19.51 -8.96
C GLY A 116 11.10 18.04 -9.26
N LYS A 117 11.67 17.32 -8.28
CA LYS A 117 11.94 15.89 -8.38
C LYS A 117 10.66 15.07 -8.56
N ALA A 118 9.61 15.36 -7.79
CA ALA A 118 8.34 14.64 -7.91
C ALA A 118 7.68 14.80 -9.30
N VAL A 119 7.75 16.00 -9.89
CA VAL A 119 7.23 16.25 -11.25
C VAL A 119 8.06 15.53 -12.30
N GLU A 120 9.39 15.48 -12.13
CA GLU A 120 10.29 14.73 -13.01
C GLU A 120 10.03 13.22 -12.94
N ASP A 121 9.90 12.65 -11.73
CA ASP A 121 9.58 11.25 -11.52
C ASP A 121 8.21 10.89 -12.12
N ALA A 122 7.21 11.76 -11.95
CA ALA A 122 5.89 11.59 -12.57
C ALA A 122 5.99 11.60 -14.10
N GLY A 123 6.77 12.52 -14.68
CA GLY A 123 7.01 12.58 -16.12
C GLY A 123 7.67 11.31 -16.66
N ALA A 124 8.69 10.81 -15.96
CA ALA A 124 9.37 9.57 -16.31
C ALA A 124 8.41 8.36 -16.27
N ARG A 125 7.55 8.26 -15.24
CA ARG A 125 6.54 7.20 -15.14
C ARG A 125 5.50 7.28 -16.26
N THR A 126 4.96 8.47 -16.55
CA THR A 126 3.99 8.64 -17.65
C THR A 126 4.61 8.24 -18.98
N LYS A 127 5.86 8.60 -19.22
CA LYS A 127 6.61 8.19 -20.41
C LYS A 127 6.80 6.68 -20.48
N ALA A 128 7.24 6.04 -19.40
CA ALA A 128 7.43 4.59 -19.35
C ALA A 128 6.12 3.82 -19.60
N VAL A 129 5.00 4.28 -19.04
CA VAL A 129 3.68 3.70 -19.29
C VAL A 129 3.29 3.83 -20.76
N ARG A 130 3.54 4.98 -21.38
CA ARG A 130 3.28 5.20 -22.80
C ARG A 130 4.12 4.25 -23.68
N GLU A 131 5.42 4.16 -23.44
CA GLU A 131 6.33 3.26 -24.15
C GLU A 131 5.91 1.78 -24.00
N HIS A 132 5.41 1.39 -22.82
CA HIS A 132 4.88 0.05 -22.57
C HIS A 132 3.63 -0.25 -23.41
N TYR A 133 2.69 0.71 -23.51
CA TYR A 133 1.50 0.55 -24.37
C TYR A 133 1.89 0.48 -25.85
N GLU A 134 2.76 1.37 -26.32
CA GLU A 134 3.25 1.37 -27.71
C GLU A 134 3.95 0.03 -28.05
N THR A 135 4.75 -0.51 -27.12
CA THR A 135 5.41 -1.82 -27.29
C THR A 135 4.40 -2.96 -27.30
N THR A 136 3.40 -2.93 -26.41
CA THR A 136 2.35 -3.95 -26.36
C THR A 136 1.52 -3.95 -27.63
N GLU A 137 1.14 -2.78 -28.14
CA GLU A 137 0.41 -2.63 -29.39
C GLU A 137 1.23 -3.13 -30.58
N ALA A 138 2.53 -2.81 -30.64
CA ALA A 138 3.43 -3.31 -31.67
C ALA A 138 3.56 -4.85 -31.63
N ASN A 139 3.69 -5.43 -30.43
CA ASN A 139 3.76 -6.88 -30.24
C ASN A 139 2.44 -7.58 -30.62
N ASN A 140 1.30 -7.00 -30.26
CA ASN A 140 -0.01 -7.50 -30.65
C ASN A 140 -0.20 -7.44 -32.17
N ALA A 141 0.17 -6.32 -32.80
CA ALA A 141 0.13 -6.17 -34.25
C ALA A 141 1.03 -7.19 -34.96
N ALA A 142 2.25 -7.42 -34.45
CA ALA A 142 3.16 -8.43 -34.97
C ALA A 142 2.60 -9.85 -34.81
N THR A 143 1.96 -10.14 -33.67
CA THR A 143 1.32 -11.43 -33.39
C THR A 143 0.17 -11.68 -34.34
N ILE A 144 -0.73 -10.70 -34.52
CA ILE A 144 -1.85 -10.78 -35.46
C ILE A 144 -1.34 -10.94 -36.91
N ALA A 145 -0.30 -10.20 -37.30
CA ALA A 145 0.31 -10.35 -38.62
C ALA A 145 0.93 -11.74 -38.82
N SER A 146 1.55 -12.31 -37.79
CA SER A 146 2.12 -13.67 -37.83
C SER A 146 1.06 -14.77 -37.86
N ALA A 147 -0.09 -14.53 -37.22
CA ALA A 147 -1.26 -15.40 -37.25
C ALA A 147 -2.02 -15.34 -38.58
N GLY A 148 -1.64 -14.44 -39.50
CA GLY A 148 -2.20 -14.32 -40.85
C GLY A 148 -1.97 -15.52 -41.77
N LYS A 149 -1.49 -16.66 -41.28
CA LYS A 149 -1.72 -17.94 -41.96
C LYS A 149 -3.16 -18.36 -41.68
N ALA A 150 -3.93 -18.57 -42.74
CA ALA A 150 -5.29 -19.12 -42.66
C ALA A 150 -5.29 -20.32 -41.72
N VAL A 151 -5.91 -20.14 -40.55
CA VAL A 151 -6.20 -21.24 -39.65
C VAL A 151 -7.32 -22.01 -40.34
N ASP A 152 -7.00 -23.18 -40.88
CA ASP A 152 -8.02 -24.07 -41.45
C ASP A 152 -9.08 -24.28 -40.38
N ALA A 153 -10.31 -23.87 -40.70
CA ALA A 153 -11.44 -24.03 -39.79
C ALA A 153 -11.52 -25.51 -39.35
N PRO A 154 -11.66 -25.80 -38.05
CA PRO A 154 -11.79 -27.18 -37.60
C PRO A 154 -12.94 -27.83 -38.36
N PRO A 155 -12.75 -29.06 -38.90
CA PRO A 155 -13.77 -29.72 -39.69
C PRO A 155 -15.06 -29.79 -38.87
N THR A 156 -16.14 -29.23 -39.43
CA THR A 156 -17.48 -29.28 -38.84
C THR A 156 -17.82 -30.74 -38.55
N LYS A 157 -17.76 -31.11 -37.26
CA LYS A 157 -18.15 -32.44 -36.80
C LYS A 157 -19.65 -32.59 -37.06
N ALA A 158 -19.99 -33.46 -38.00
CA ALA A 158 -21.37 -33.75 -38.36
C ALA A 158 -22.19 -34.08 -37.10
N ALA A 159 -23.32 -33.38 -36.94
CA ALA A 159 -24.29 -33.65 -35.90
C ALA A 159 -24.81 -35.09 -36.04
N GLY A 160 -24.36 -35.97 -35.14
CA GLY A 160 -24.94 -37.28 -34.96
C GLY A 160 -26.34 -37.13 -34.37
N GLY A 161 -27.36 -37.42 -35.18
CA GLY A 161 -28.76 -37.47 -34.76
C GLY A 161 -28.99 -38.53 -33.69
N GLY A 162 -29.52 -38.09 -32.55
CA GLY A 162 -30.03 -38.95 -31.49
C GLY A 162 -31.38 -38.42 -31.02
N SER A 163 -32.43 -38.75 -31.76
CA SER A 163 -33.82 -38.48 -31.39
C SER A 163 -34.30 -39.51 -30.36
N ASN A 164 -34.54 -39.07 -29.12
CA ASN A 164 -35.50 -39.72 -28.22
C ASN A 164 -36.17 -38.64 -27.34
N PRO A 165 -37.50 -38.44 -27.44
CA PRO A 165 -38.22 -37.57 -26.51
C PRO A 165 -38.42 -38.28 -25.16
N PRO A 166 -38.34 -37.57 -24.03
CA PRO A 166 -38.70 -38.15 -22.73
C PRO A 166 -40.22 -38.35 -22.63
N PRO A 167 -40.69 -39.37 -21.88
CA PRO A 167 -42.11 -39.63 -21.68
C PRO A 167 -42.76 -38.52 -20.84
N PRO A 168 -44.03 -38.17 -21.11
CA PRO A 168 -44.77 -37.21 -20.31
C PRO A 168 -45.25 -37.87 -19.02
N GLY A 169 -44.90 -37.33 -17.85
CA GLY A 169 -45.65 -37.65 -16.62
C GLY A 169 -44.94 -37.83 -15.29
N SER A 170 -43.78 -37.23 -15.02
CA SER A 170 -43.19 -37.24 -13.67
C SER A 170 -42.92 -35.82 -13.16
N ASN A 171 -43.88 -35.29 -12.40
CA ASN A 171 -43.67 -34.13 -11.53
C ASN A 171 -42.65 -34.50 -10.44
N PRO A 172 -41.54 -33.76 -10.28
CA PRO A 172 -40.70 -33.91 -9.10
C PRO A 172 -41.45 -33.39 -7.86
N PRO A 173 -41.26 -34.01 -6.67
CA PRO A 173 -41.87 -33.53 -5.43
C PRO A 173 -41.37 -32.12 -5.08
N PRO A 174 -42.19 -31.29 -4.40
CA PRO A 174 -41.79 -29.97 -3.97
C PRO A 174 -40.61 -30.08 -3.00
N ARG A 175 -39.51 -29.41 -3.34
CA ARG A 175 -38.39 -29.23 -2.41
C ARG A 175 -38.85 -28.35 -1.25
N LEU A 176 -38.58 -28.81 -0.04
CA LEU A 176 -38.75 -28.06 1.21
C LEU A 176 -37.89 -26.79 1.18
N PRO A 177 -38.28 -25.72 1.90
CA PRO A 177 -37.44 -24.53 2.06
C PRO A 177 -36.23 -24.96 2.90
N ASP A 178 -35.04 -24.85 2.31
CA ASP A 178 -33.78 -25.07 3.01
C ASP A 178 -33.38 -23.73 3.65
N ASP A 179 -33.80 -23.56 4.90
CA ASP A 179 -33.46 -22.42 5.74
C ASP A 179 -32.09 -22.68 6.39
N GLY A 180 -31.04 -22.62 5.58
CA GLY A 180 -29.65 -22.79 6.03
C GLY A 180 -28.74 -21.84 5.30
N GLY A 181 -28.25 -20.80 6.00
CA GLY A 181 -27.35 -19.76 5.50
C GLY A 181 -25.93 -20.24 5.14
N GLY A 182 -25.84 -21.24 4.26
CA GLY A 182 -24.61 -21.62 3.59
C GLY A 182 -24.33 -20.65 2.45
N MET A 183 -23.17 -19.97 2.50
CA MET A 183 -22.63 -19.22 1.38
C MET A 183 -22.27 -20.20 0.25
N HIS A 184 -23.28 -20.68 -0.48
CA HIS A 184 -23.09 -21.53 -1.63
C HIS A 184 -22.53 -20.71 -2.79
N ASN A 185 -21.22 -20.87 -3.00
CA ASN A 185 -20.54 -20.99 -4.27
C ASN A 185 -21.14 -20.13 -5.40
N ASN A 186 -20.81 -18.84 -5.47
CA ASN A 186 -20.77 -17.92 -6.65
C ASN A 186 -21.62 -18.19 -7.94
N GLN A 187 -22.70 -18.97 -7.89
CA GLN A 187 -23.42 -19.52 -9.05
C GLN A 187 -24.41 -18.53 -9.67
N GLY A 188 -24.50 -17.30 -9.16
CA GLY A 188 -25.38 -16.26 -9.69
C GLY A 188 -24.70 -14.94 -10.08
N HIS A 189 -23.39 -14.78 -9.81
CA HIS A 189 -22.68 -13.53 -10.06
C HIS A 189 -21.46 -13.78 -10.94
N HIS A 190 -21.67 -13.71 -12.26
CA HIS A 190 -20.57 -13.67 -13.20
C HIS A 190 -19.78 -12.38 -12.98
N ALA A 191 -18.49 -12.50 -12.65
CA ALA A 191 -17.53 -11.42 -12.75
C ALA A 191 -16.96 -11.39 -14.16
N SER A 192 -16.80 -10.19 -14.72
CA SER A 192 -16.17 -9.97 -16.02
C SER A 192 -14.67 -10.25 -15.97
N ASP A 193 -14.05 -10.51 -17.13
CA ASP A 193 -12.61 -10.76 -17.20
C ASP A 193 -11.79 -9.54 -16.77
N ASP A 194 -12.29 -8.32 -17.03
CA ASP A 194 -11.67 -7.07 -16.56
C ASP A 194 -11.67 -6.97 -15.02
N GLU A 195 -12.76 -7.40 -14.37
CA GLU A 195 -12.83 -7.48 -12.92
C GLU A 195 -11.89 -8.55 -12.36
N LEU A 196 -11.57 -9.59 -13.12
CA LEU A 196 -10.73 -10.69 -12.67
C LEU A 196 -9.27 -10.58 -13.10
N ARG A 197 -8.92 -9.58 -13.90
CA ARG A 197 -7.53 -9.28 -14.28
C ARG A 197 -6.76 -8.72 -13.08
N GLY A 198 -5.50 -9.12 -12.94
CA GLY A 198 -4.62 -8.63 -11.86
C GLY A 198 -4.30 -7.14 -12.02
N GLN A 199 -4.54 -6.38 -10.95
CA GLN A 199 -4.31 -4.94 -10.87
C GLN A 199 -3.21 -4.61 -9.86
N TYR A 200 -2.99 -5.46 -8.86
CA TYR A 200 -2.03 -5.23 -7.78
C TYR A 200 -0.76 -6.04 -8.04
N THR A 201 -0.11 -5.80 -9.17
CA THR A 201 1.16 -6.47 -9.54
C THR A 201 2.31 -6.01 -8.63
N ARG A 202 3.43 -6.73 -8.63
CA ARG A 202 4.65 -6.28 -7.94
C ARG A 202 5.08 -4.88 -8.37
N GLU A 203 4.99 -4.59 -9.67
CA GLU A 203 5.31 -3.27 -10.22
C GLU A 203 4.36 -2.19 -9.71
N SER A 204 3.05 -2.45 -9.66
CA SER A 204 2.08 -1.47 -9.15
C SER A 204 2.25 -1.19 -7.65
N MET A 205 2.83 -2.12 -6.89
CA MET A 205 3.17 -1.91 -5.49
C MET A 205 4.36 -0.96 -5.28
N GLN A 206 5.21 -0.73 -6.29
CA GLN A 206 6.35 0.20 -6.23
C GLN A 206 5.90 1.66 -6.37
N THR A 207 4.99 2.09 -5.49
CA THR A 207 4.40 3.43 -5.54
C THR A 207 5.41 4.52 -5.15
N ARG A 208 6.44 4.18 -4.36
CA ARG A 208 7.44 5.11 -3.82
C ARG A 208 8.71 5.17 -4.67
N PRO A 209 9.40 6.34 -4.71
CA PRO A 209 10.58 6.52 -5.55
C PRO A 209 11.88 5.95 -4.93
N THR A 210 11.87 5.64 -3.64
CA THR A 210 13.05 5.16 -2.89
C THR A 210 12.74 3.86 -2.15
N SER A 211 13.78 3.04 -1.96
CA SER A 211 13.69 1.81 -1.17
C SER A 211 13.29 2.10 0.28
N THR A 212 12.77 1.08 0.96
CA THR A 212 12.44 1.12 2.39
C THR A 212 13.61 1.63 3.23
N ASP A 213 14.80 1.05 3.04
CA ASP A 213 16.01 1.43 3.77
C ASP A 213 16.36 2.90 3.57
N ASN A 214 16.21 3.42 2.35
CA ASN A 214 16.46 4.85 2.08
C ASN A 214 15.42 5.73 2.79
N GLN A 215 14.14 5.33 2.83
CA GLN A 215 13.13 6.06 3.59
C GLN A 215 13.44 6.08 5.10
N ILE A 216 13.93 4.95 5.64
CA ILE A 216 14.35 4.85 7.05
C ILE A 216 15.57 5.75 7.29
N ARG A 217 16.59 5.68 6.43
CA ARG A 217 17.80 6.52 6.54
C ARG A 217 17.48 8.01 6.45
N ASP A 218 16.60 8.39 5.53
CA ASP A 218 16.15 9.77 5.36
C ASP A 218 15.39 10.26 6.60
N ALA A 219 14.53 9.42 7.18
CA ALA A 219 13.81 9.74 8.40
C ALA A 219 14.74 9.89 9.61
N ALA A 220 15.69 8.96 9.79
CA ALA A 220 16.72 9.04 10.84
C ALA A 220 17.57 10.31 10.70
N SER A 221 18.05 10.60 9.49
CA SER A 221 18.87 11.78 9.20
C SER A 221 18.14 13.09 9.53
N ARG A 222 16.86 13.20 9.13
CA ARG A 222 16.03 14.40 9.42
C ARG A 222 15.85 14.66 10.92
N LEU A 223 15.85 13.60 11.72
CA LEU A 223 15.71 13.67 13.18
C LEU A 223 17.07 13.80 13.90
N GLY A 224 18.19 13.83 13.17
CA GLY A 224 19.53 14.00 13.72
C GLY A 224 20.13 12.71 14.28
N TYR A 225 19.62 11.55 13.89
CA TYR A 225 20.16 10.24 14.26
C TYR A 225 21.13 9.71 13.21
N ASP A 226 22.03 8.81 13.62
CA ASP A 226 22.91 8.09 12.70
C ASP A 226 22.10 7.03 11.91
N PRO A 227 22.01 7.13 10.57
CA PRO A 227 21.14 6.26 9.79
C PRO A 227 21.50 4.77 9.82
N ASP A 228 22.80 4.45 9.88
CA ASP A 228 23.27 3.06 9.85
C ASP A 228 23.11 2.41 11.22
N GLN A 229 23.40 3.16 12.29
CA GLN A 229 23.09 2.76 13.65
C GLN A 229 21.58 2.53 13.81
N HIS A 230 20.75 3.43 13.27
CA HIS A 230 19.31 3.27 13.31
C HIS A 230 18.86 1.97 12.64
N LEU A 231 19.32 1.69 11.42
CA LEU A 231 19.00 0.46 10.70
C LEU A 231 19.41 -0.78 11.49
N ALA A 232 20.60 -0.79 12.10
CA ALA A 232 21.05 -1.90 12.92
C ALA A 232 20.14 -2.17 14.12
N MET A 233 19.57 -1.13 14.74
CA MET A 233 18.62 -1.28 15.85
C MET A 233 17.27 -1.83 15.41
N THR A 234 16.85 -1.63 14.15
CA THR A 234 15.57 -2.17 13.67
C THR A 234 15.51 -3.69 13.70
N LEU A 235 16.68 -4.35 13.67
CA LEU A 235 16.86 -5.81 13.67
C LEU A 235 17.05 -6.41 15.08
N GLN A 236 17.00 -5.59 16.14
CA GLN A 236 17.19 -6.03 17.51
C GLN A 236 15.85 -6.13 18.25
N PRO A 237 15.65 -7.13 19.12
CA PRO A 237 14.52 -7.15 20.04
C PRO A 237 14.52 -5.90 20.92
N THR A 238 13.35 -5.34 21.24
CA THR A 238 13.27 -4.14 22.11
C THR A 238 13.88 -4.39 23.49
N ALA A 239 13.85 -5.61 23.99
CA ALA A 239 14.50 -6.01 25.24
C ALA A 239 16.01 -5.71 25.27
N ASP A 240 16.68 -5.75 24.11
CA ASP A 240 18.12 -5.53 23.97
C ASP A 240 18.47 -4.04 23.75
N LEU A 241 17.46 -3.20 23.52
CA LEU A 241 17.63 -1.76 23.30
C LEU A 241 17.56 -0.99 24.61
N THR A 242 18.44 0.01 24.77
CA THR A 242 18.36 0.99 25.86
C THR A 242 17.12 1.90 25.70
N PRO A 243 16.67 2.58 26.77
CA PRO A 243 15.53 3.50 26.68
C PRO A 243 15.70 4.61 25.64
N ALA A 244 16.91 5.15 25.48
CA ALA A 244 17.21 6.16 24.46
C ALA A 244 17.08 5.60 23.04
N GLN A 245 17.58 4.39 22.81
CA GLN A 245 17.46 3.69 21.52
C GLN A 245 16.00 3.36 21.18
N ARG A 246 15.18 2.98 22.18
CA ARG A 246 13.75 2.76 21.99
C ARG A 246 13.03 4.06 21.61
N ALA A 247 13.34 5.16 22.27
CA ALA A 247 12.79 6.48 21.92
C ALA A 247 13.17 6.89 20.49
N GLU A 248 14.41 6.63 20.07
CA GLU A 248 14.86 6.85 18.69
C GLU A 248 14.09 5.97 17.68
N ILE A 249 13.98 4.66 17.93
CA ILE A 249 13.19 3.72 17.11
C ILE A 249 11.77 4.24 16.93
N VAL A 250 11.13 4.64 18.03
CA VAL A 250 9.77 5.20 18.00
C VAL A 250 9.74 6.47 17.14
N ALA A 251 10.66 7.41 17.35
CA ALA A 251 10.68 8.68 16.64
C ALA A 251 10.80 8.49 15.11
N VAL A 252 11.76 7.68 14.66
CA VAL A 252 11.97 7.43 13.22
C VAL A 252 10.85 6.59 12.63
N ARG A 253 10.43 5.51 13.31
CA ARG A 253 9.36 4.63 12.81
C ARG A 253 8.02 5.39 12.67
N ASN A 254 7.77 6.38 13.53
CA ASN A 254 6.61 7.24 13.45
C ASN A 254 6.59 8.14 12.20
N GLU A 255 7.73 8.43 11.58
CA GLU A 255 7.78 9.15 10.30
C GLU A 255 7.29 8.29 9.12
N LEU A 256 7.33 6.96 9.26
CA LEU A 256 6.97 6.03 8.19
C LEU A 256 5.47 5.70 8.23
N LYS A 257 4.69 6.39 7.40
CA LYS A 257 3.23 6.19 7.29
C LYS A 257 2.84 5.34 6.08
N ALA A 258 1.77 4.56 6.23
CA ALA A 258 1.00 4.03 5.11
C ALA A 258 -0.06 5.07 4.73
N ASN A 259 -0.07 5.49 3.47
CA ASN A 259 -1.05 6.46 2.98
C ASN A 259 -2.38 5.74 2.63
N PRO A 260 -3.53 6.41 2.77
CA PRO A 260 -4.80 5.89 2.26
C PRO A 260 -4.68 5.46 0.79
N GLY A 261 -5.24 4.29 0.46
CA GLY A 261 -5.16 3.70 -0.89
C GLY A 261 -3.79 3.13 -1.30
N GLU A 262 -2.74 3.31 -0.49
CA GLU A 262 -1.46 2.62 -0.71
C GLU A 262 -1.68 1.11 -0.58
N PHE A 263 -1.05 0.31 -1.43
CA PHE A 263 -1.17 -1.13 -1.31
C PHE A 263 -0.54 -1.62 -0.02
N MET A 264 -1.24 -2.50 0.68
CA MET A 264 -0.78 -3.28 1.82
C MET A 264 -0.67 -4.74 1.38
N THR A 265 0.18 -5.49 2.08
CA THR A 265 0.44 -6.89 1.78
C THR A 265 0.51 -7.74 3.04
N LYS A 266 0.16 -9.02 2.88
CA LYS A 266 0.33 -10.07 3.88
C LYS A 266 0.71 -11.38 3.21
N VAL A 267 1.73 -12.06 3.73
CA VAL A 267 1.98 -13.46 3.37
C VAL A 267 1.13 -14.37 4.25
N VAL A 268 0.45 -15.34 3.66
CA VAL A 268 -0.44 -16.27 4.37
C VAL A 268 0.00 -17.72 4.21
N LYS A 269 -0.37 -18.57 5.19
CA LYS A 269 -0.14 -20.02 5.09
C LYS A 269 -0.86 -20.59 3.86
N PRO A 270 -0.33 -21.62 3.19
CA PRO A 270 -0.99 -22.27 2.05
C PRO A 270 -2.43 -22.69 2.34
N GLU A 271 -2.70 -23.35 3.46
CA GLU A 271 -4.04 -23.78 3.85
C GLU A 271 -5.03 -22.61 4.07
N ILE A 272 -4.55 -21.46 4.54
CA ILE A 272 -5.36 -20.25 4.67
C ILE A 272 -5.63 -19.64 3.30
N GLY A 273 -4.62 -19.62 2.42
CA GLY A 273 -4.75 -19.17 1.03
C GLY A 273 -5.81 -19.97 0.27
N GLU A 274 -5.73 -21.30 0.33
CA GLU A 274 -6.71 -22.19 -0.31
C GLU A 274 -8.12 -22.01 0.26
N ALA A 275 -8.28 -22.03 1.59
CA ALA A 275 -9.58 -21.82 2.22
C ALA A 275 -10.18 -20.46 1.86
N THR A 276 -9.34 -19.42 1.79
CA THR A 276 -9.76 -18.06 1.39
C THR A 276 -10.24 -18.03 -0.05
N LEU A 277 -9.50 -18.63 -0.98
CA LEU A 277 -9.90 -18.73 -2.40
C LEU A 277 -11.19 -19.55 -2.59
N GLY A 278 -11.41 -20.56 -1.74
CA GLY A 278 -12.66 -21.33 -1.69
C GLY A 278 -13.83 -20.63 -1.00
N ASN A 279 -13.65 -19.41 -0.46
CA ASN A 279 -14.60 -18.74 0.44
C ASN A 279 -14.99 -19.58 1.67
N GLU A 280 -14.10 -20.48 2.10
CA GLU A 280 -14.31 -21.34 3.26
C GLU A 280 -14.14 -20.53 4.55
N THR A 281 -15.00 -20.76 5.54
CA THR A 281 -14.94 -20.11 6.85
C THR A 281 -14.12 -20.89 7.87
N THR A 282 -13.51 -22.00 7.46
CA THR A 282 -12.64 -22.84 8.27
C THR A 282 -11.50 -23.36 7.43
N TYR A 283 -10.41 -23.80 8.08
CA TYR A 283 -9.32 -24.51 7.43
C TYR A 283 -8.70 -25.52 8.41
N VAL A 284 -8.00 -26.53 7.92
CA VAL A 284 -7.22 -27.43 8.76
C VAL A 284 -5.78 -26.92 8.80
N ASP A 285 -5.32 -26.48 9.97
CA ASP A 285 -3.94 -26.07 10.18
C ASP A 285 -3.02 -27.28 10.02
N ARG A 286 -2.08 -27.20 9.06
CA ARG A 286 -1.27 -28.36 8.67
C ARG A 286 -0.21 -28.73 9.71
N HIS A 287 0.08 -27.84 10.67
CA HIS A 287 1.05 -28.12 11.72
C HIS A 287 0.40 -28.85 12.90
N THR A 288 -0.77 -28.39 13.33
CA THR A 288 -1.48 -28.91 14.50
C THR A 288 -2.53 -29.95 14.17
N GLY A 289 -2.99 -30.01 12.91
CA GLY A 289 -4.10 -30.85 12.46
C GLY A 289 -5.48 -30.37 12.91
N LYS A 290 -5.57 -29.21 13.58
CA LYS A 290 -6.83 -28.68 14.11
C LYS A 290 -7.59 -27.90 13.04
N THR A 291 -8.91 -27.96 13.12
CA THR A 291 -9.77 -27.06 12.35
C THR A 291 -9.80 -25.71 13.04
N GLU A 292 -9.39 -24.68 12.31
CA GLU A 292 -9.34 -23.30 12.75
C GLU A 292 -10.35 -22.46 11.96
N THR A 293 -10.72 -21.30 12.50
CA THR A 293 -11.61 -20.36 11.81
C THR A 293 -10.85 -19.61 10.72
N ASN A 294 -11.43 -19.55 9.52
CA ASN A 294 -10.99 -18.67 8.44
C ASN A 294 -11.95 -17.50 8.29
N TYR A 295 -11.42 -16.32 7.99
CA TYR A 295 -12.22 -15.13 7.74
C TYR A 295 -11.97 -14.63 6.31
N PRO A 296 -12.53 -15.29 5.28
CA PRO A 296 -12.16 -15.06 3.89
C PRO A 296 -12.42 -13.63 3.44
N ASN A 297 -13.37 -12.93 4.05
CA ASN A 297 -13.75 -11.56 3.72
C ASN A 297 -12.96 -10.49 4.49
N SER A 298 -11.97 -10.86 5.30
CA SER A 298 -11.25 -9.91 6.17
C SER A 298 -9.74 -10.16 6.19
N VAL A 299 -9.00 -9.14 6.61
CA VAL A 299 -7.57 -9.23 6.90
C VAL A 299 -7.29 -8.74 8.32
N ALA A 300 -6.35 -9.42 9.00
CA ALA A 300 -5.98 -9.13 10.37
C ALA A 300 -4.50 -9.43 10.65
N GLY A 301 -3.99 -8.92 11.75
CA GLY A 301 -2.64 -9.18 12.26
C GLY A 301 -1.57 -8.37 11.52
N SER A 302 -0.32 -8.86 11.53
CA SER A 302 0.80 -8.18 10.91
C SER A 302 0.67 -8.07 9.39
N ILE A 303 0.92 -6.87 8.88
CA ILE A 303 0.93 -6.49 7.46
C ILE A 303 2.07 -5.51 7.19
N ALA A 304 2.46 -5.37 5.93
CA ALA A 304 3.45 -4.40 5.46
C ALA A 304 2.88 -3.54 4.33
N ARG A 305 3.47 -2.37 4.04
CA ARG A 305 3.18 -1.66 2.79
C ARG A 305 3.71 -2.50 1.63
N GLY A 306 2.93 -2.55 0.55
CA GLY A 306 3.34 -3.18 -0.71
C GLY A 306 4.68 -2.62 -1.19
N SER A 307 4.86 -1.29 -1.12
CA SER A 307 6.12 -0.62 -1.50
C SER A 307 7.33 -1.10 -0.71
N ASP A 308 7.14 -1.56 0.53
CA ASP A 308 8.25 -1.98 1.38
C ASP A 308 8.69 -3.43 1.11
N THR A 309 7.91 -4.16 0.31
CA THR A 309 8.11 -5.58 0.02
C THR A 309 8.24 -5.85 -1.48
N ALA A 310 7.96 -4.86 -2.33
CA ALA A 310 7.89 -5.03 -3.77
C ALA A 310 9.24 -5.36 -4.44
N GLN A 311 10.36 -5.13 -3.74
CA GLN A 311 11.68 -5.59 -4.15
C GLN A 311 11.97 -7.06 -3.82
N HIS A 312 11.14 -7.70 -3.00
CA HIS A 312 11.27 -9.11 -2.64
C HIS A 312 10.41 -9.93 -3.57
N GLY A 313 11.04 -10.79 -4.35
CA GLY A 313 10.40 -11.49 -5.45
C GLY A 313 10.13 -12.96 -5.16
N THR A 314 10.76 -13.55 -4.15
CA THR A 314 10.75 -15.00 -3.92
C THR A 314 10.20 -15.37 -2.54
N PRO A 315 9.68 -16.60 -2.37
CA PRO A 315 9.31 -17.12 -1.05
C PRO A 315 10.44 -17.04 -0.02
N ALA A 316 11.69 -17.32 -0.43
CA ALA A 316 12.85 -17.24 0.45
C ALA A 316 13.12 -15.81 0.93
N GLU A 317 13.03 -14.82 0.04
CA GLU A 317 13.18 -13.41 0.41
C GLU A 317 12.05 -12.94 1.32
N PHE A 318 10.79 -13.31 1.05
CA PHE A 318 9.70 -12.99 1.97
C PHE A 318 9.92 -13.61 3.34
N ARG A 319 10.37 -14.86 3.39
CA ARG A 319 10.64 -15.55 4.64
C ARG A 319 11.71 -14.83 5.47
N ASP A 320 12.80 -14.45 4.84
CA ASP A 320 13.90 -13.71 5.47
C ASP A 320 13.46 -12.31 5.88
N LYS A 321 12.97 -11.51 4.93
CA LYS A 321 12.74 -10.07 5.09
C LYS A 321 11.53 -9.74 5.93
N LEU A 322 10.51 -10.60 5.93
CA LEU A 322 9.34 -10.45 6.79
C LEU A 322 9.45 -11.27 8.08
N ALA A 323 10.61 -11.90 8.34
CA ALA A 323 10.85 -12.76 9.50
C ALA A 323 9.74 -13.78 9.72
N LEU A 324 9.34 -14.47 8.65
CA LEU A 324 8.24 -15.45 8.68
C LEU A 324 8.69 -16.83 9.17
N ASP A 325 9.85 -16.89 9.80
CA ASP A 325 10.41 -18.07 10.44
C ASP A 325 10.14 -18.04 11.94
N ASP A 326 9.23 -18.90 12.35
CA ASP A 326 8.83 -19.06 13.73
C ASP A 326 9.78 -19.90 14.60
N GLN A 327 10.92 -20.29 14.06
CA GLN A 327 11.90 -21.15 14.75
C GLN A 327 11.28 -22.47 15.26
N GLY A 328 10.26 -22.98 14.55
CA GLY A 328 9.58 -24.24 14.87
C GLY A 328 8.32 -24.11 15.71
N ALA A 329 7.80 -22.90 15.96
CA ALA A 329 6.57 -22.69 16.73
C ALA A 329 5.26 -23.12 16.02
N GLY A 330 5.31 -23.55 14.75
CA GLY A 330 4.20 -24.07 13.98
C GLY A 330 3.33 -23.06 13.20
N TRP A 331 3.60 -21.76 13.29
CA TRP A 331 2.88 -20.72 12.57
C TRP A 331 3.57 -20.25 11.26
N THR A 332 4.81 -20.67 10.96
CA THR A 332 5.57 -20.30 9.75
C THR A 332 4.73 -20.39 8.46
N PRO A 333 4.40 -19.25 7.81
CA PRO A 333 3.68 -19.22 6.53
C PRO A 333 4.49 -19.79 5.35
N ILE A 334 5.81 -19.61 5.36
CA ILE A 334 6.72 -20.06 4.30
C ILE A 334 7.78 -20.99 4.91
N LYS A 335 7.65 -22.29 4.67
CA LYS A 335 8.67 -23.28 5.08
C LYS A 335 10.01 -23.00 4.39
N ALA A 336 11.10 -23.39 5.02
CA ALA A 336 12.42 -23.35 4.37
C ALA A 336 12.38 -24.16 3.06
N GLY A 337 12.88 -23.57 1.96
CA GLY A 337 12.86 -24.19 0.63
C GLY A 337 11.47 -24.29 -0.01
N ALA A 338 10.47 -23.54 0.45
CA ALA A 338 9.15 -23.51 -0.20
C ALA A 338 9.27 -23.04 -1.66
N ASN A 339 8.60 -23.77 -2.57
CA ASN A 339 8.59 -23.45 -3.99
C ASN A 339 7.62 -22.32 -4.35
N GLU A 340 6.71 -22.00 -3.43
CA GLU A 340 5.68 -20.99 -3.63
C GLU A 340 5.25 -20.37 -2.29
N ALA A 341 4.68 -19.17 -2.37
CA ALA A 341 4.08 -18.47 -1.26
C ALA A 341 2.83 -17.71 -1.72
N TYR A 342 1.81 -17.68 -0.87
CA TYR A 342 0.64 -16.82 -1.08
C TYR A 342 0.89 -15.43 -0.51
N GLN A 343 0.70 -14.43 -1.36
CA GLN A 343 0.77 -13.02 -1.00
C GLN A 343 -0.59 -12.36 -1.26
N LEU A 344 -1.27 -11.99 -0.17
CA LEU A 344 -2.48 -11.18 -0.19
C LEU A 344 -2.11 -9.70 -0.36
N ARG A 345 -2.76 -9.01 -1.29
CA ARG A 345 -2.57 -7.58 -1.61
C ARG A 345 -3.91 -6.87 -1.57
N PHE A 346 -3.97 -5.70 -0.94
CA PHE A 346 -5.20 -4.94 -0.76
C PHE A 346 -4.89 -3.46 -0.51
N PRO A 347 -5.79 -2.51 -0.84
CA PRO A 347 -5.57 -1.10 -0.53
C PRO A 347 -5.67 -0.85 0.98
N ALA A 348 -4.82 0.04 1.48
CA ALA A 348 -4.90 0.57 2.83
C ALA A 348 -6.26 1.25 3.06
N LEU A 349 -6.85 0.98 4.23
CA LEU A 349 -8.06 1.66 4.68
C LEU A 349 -7.76 3.15 4.97
N ASP A 350 -8.74 4.02 4.69
CA ASP A 350 -8.67 5.44 5.07
C ASP A 350 -8.63 5.63 6.59
N ASP A 351 -9.17 4.65 7.33
CA ASP A 351 -9.16 4.64 8.78
C ASP A 351 -7.77 4.28 9.32
N ARG A 352 -6.99 5.31 9.68
CA ARG A 352 -5.68 5.15 10.31
C ARG A 352 -5.73 4.39 11.64
N GLN A 353 -6.86 4.32 12.33
CA GLN A 353 -7.01 3.51 13.53
C GLN A 353 -7.06 2.01 13.22
N ALA A 354 -7.29 1.63 11.96
CA ALA A 354 -7.25 0.23 11.56
C ALA A 354 -5.83 -0.33 11.38
N MET A 355 -4.81 0.54 11.34
CA MET A 355 -3.41 0.17 11.09
C MET A 355 -2.48 0.84 12.10
N GLU A 356 -2.25 0.18 13.22
CA GLU A 356 -1.34 0.65 14.25
C GLU A 356 0.09 0.17 13.97
N ILE A 357 1.11 0.94 14.36
CA ILE A 357 2.49 0.43 14.33
C ILE A 357 2.61 -0.68 15.37
N SER A 358 3.31 -1.76 15.04
CA SER A 358 3.46 -2.95 15.89
C SER A 358 4.50 -2.76 17.02
N TYR A 359 4.36 -1.72 17.85
CA TYR A 359 5.23 -1.57 19.01
C TYR A 359 4.92 -2.60 20.11
N GLY A 360 5.95 -3.02 20.83
CA GLY A 360 5.83 -4.00 21.90
C GLY A 360 7.17 -4.54 22.37
N GLY A 361 7.18 -5.78 22.81
CA GLY A 361 8.41 -6.46 23.21
C GLY A 361 8.23 -7.96 23.40
N THR A 362 9.35 -8.63 23.68
CA THR A 362 9.40 -10.08 23.95
C THR A 362 9.15 -10.43 25.41
N ASP A 363 9.02 -9.41 26.26
CA ASP A 363 8.72 -9.53 27.69
C ASP A 363 7.85 -8.35 28.16
N PRO A 364 7.18 -8.46 29.31
CA PRO A 364 6.27 -7.42 29.81
C PRO A 364 6.95 -6.07 30.05
N GLY A 365 8.22 -6.07 30.47
CA GLY A 365 8.96 -4.85 30.77
C GLY A 365 9.29 -4.07 29.51
N SER A 366 9.83 -4.76 28.49
CA SER A 366 10.14 -4.12 27.21
C SER A 366 8.89 -3.63 26.47
N ALA A 367 7.79 -4.38 26.54
CA ALA A 367 6.49 -3.95 26.03
C ALA A 367 6.01 -2.67 26.74
N HIS A 368 6.09 -2.60 28.08
CA HIS A 368 5.71 -1.42 28.84
C HIS A 368 6.57 -0.18 28.50
N ASP A 369 7.89 -0.34 28.38
CA ASP A 369 8.76 0.78 28.02
C ASP A 369 8.43 1.32 26.61
N MET A 370 8.13 0.43 25.65
CA MET A 370 7.69 0.85 24.32
C MET A 370 6.32 1.53 24.35
N GLN A 371 5.42 1.13 25.25
CA GLN A 371 4.17 1.84 25.51
C GLN A 371 4.44 3.29 25.91
N VAL A 372 5.32 3.48 26.89
CA VAL A 372 5.67 4.80 27.42
C VAL A 372 6.33 5.65 26.34
N ALA A 373 7.26 5.07 25.57
CA ALA A 373 7.97 5.78 24.51
C ALA A 373 7.05 6.17 23.34
N SER A 374 6.15 5.27 22.92
CA SER A 374 5.27 5.47 21.76
C SER A 374 3.97 6.20 22.07
N GLY A 375 3.54 6.21 23.34
CA GLY A 375 2.21 6.68 23.73
C GLY A 375 1.06 5.77 23.26
N GLN A 376 1.34 4.58 22.71
CA GLN A 376 0.29 3.64 22.33
C GLN A 376 -0.39 3.04 23.56
N ALA A 377 -1.70 2.78 23.46
CA ALA A 377 -2.47 2.29 24.61
C ALA A 377 -2.23 0.79 24.91
N ASN A 378 -1.88 -0.01 23.90
CA ASN A 378 -1.87 -1.47 23.98
C ASN A 378 -0.54 -2.05 23.46
N PRO A 379 0.54 -1.99 24.26
CA PRO A 379 1.80 -2.59 23.85
C PRO A 379 1.63 -4.11 23.79
N ARG A 380 2.25 -4.76 22.81
CA ARG A 380 2.12 -6.22 22.65
C ARG A 380 3.33 -6.95 23.21
N GLU A 381 3.07 -7.90 24.10
CA GLU A 381 4.03 -8.92 24.50
C GLU A 381 3.87 -10.12 23.58
N TRP A 382 4.77 -10.26 22.60
CA TRP A 382 4.73 -11.35 21.63
C TRP A 382 6.05 -12.10 21.60
N LYS A 383 5.99 -13.39 21.25
CA LYS A 383 7.16 -14.24 21.18
C LYS A 383 7.98 -13.97 19.92
N PRO A 384 9.27 -14.36 19.89
CA PRO A 384 10.06 -14.38 18.67
C PRO A 384 9.29 -15.03 17.52
N PRO A 385 9.47 -14.53 16.29
CA PRO A 385 10.45 -13.58 15.79
C PRO A 385 10.02 -12.11 15.89
N PHE A 386 8.94 -11.81 16.61
CA PHE A 386 8.52 -10.43 16.84
C PHE A 386 9.57 -9.66 17.64
N LEU A 387 9.98 -8.49 17.12
CA LEU A 387 10.99 -7.64 17.77
C LEU A 387 10.39 -6.57 18.68
N GLY A 388 9.14 -6.15 18.44
CA GLY A 388 8.50 -5.06 19.17
C GLY A 388 8.91 -3.64 18.74
N THR A 389 9.79 -3.51 17.75
CA THR A 389 10.32 -2.23 17.25
C THR A 389 9.40 -1.53 16.24
N GLY A 390 8.31 -2.19 15.81
CA GLY A 390 7.53 -1.77 14.65
C GLY A 390 8.16 -2.17 13.31
N TYR A 391 9.20 -3.00 13.32
CA TYR A 391 9.84 -3.61 12.15
C TYR A 391 9.85 -5.13 12.29
N THR A 392 9.85 -5.84 11.16
CA THR A 392 10.11 -7.27 11.12
C THR A 392 11.56 -7.56 11.46
N GLY A 393 11.89 -8.82 11.77
CA GLY A 393 13.28 -9.28 11.95
C GLY A 393 14.18 -9.12 10.71
N GLY A 394 13.61 -8.77 9.55
CA GLY A 394 14.35 -8.43 8.34
C GLY A 394 14.39 -6.94 8.01
N GLY A 395 13.92 -6.07 8.91
CA GLY A 395 14.00 -4.61 8.79
C GLY A 395 12.84 -3.95 8.03
N VAL A 396 11.81 -4.72 7.67
CA VAL A 396 10.63 -4.18 6.98
C VAL A 396 9.69 -3.53 7.99
N PRO A 397 9.24 -2.28 7.79
CA PRO A 397 8.22 -1.67 8.63
C PRO A 397 6.96 -2.55 8.71
N GLU A 398 6.47 -2.75 9.92
CA GLU A 398 5.31 -3.62 10.20
C GLU A 398 4.16 -2.80 10.81
N TRP A 399 2.94 -3.14 10.43
CA TRP A 399 1.70 -2.60 10.99
C TRP A 399 0.79 -3.74 11.46
N LEU A 400 -0.03 -3.46 12.45
CA LEU A 400 -1.09 -4.32 12.94
C LEU A 400 -2.41 -3.88 12.34
N HIS A 401 -2.99 -4.78 11.54
CA HIS A 401 -4.33 -4.61 11.03
C HIS A 401 -5.34 -5.20 12.00
N ALA A 402 -6.27 -4.38 12.49
CA ALA A 402 -7.42 -4.90 13.23
C ALA A 402 -8.29 -5.76 12.28
N PRO A 403 -8.96 -6.83 12.75
CA PRO A 403 -9.82 -7.63 11.88
C PRO A 403 -10.90 -6.77 11.23
N ARG A 404 -10.77 -6.54 9.92
CA ARG A 404 -11.73 -5.74 9.14
C ARG A 404 -11.86 -6.29 7.73
N GLY A 405 -13.04 -6.09 7.16
CA GLY A 405 -13.30 -6.42 5.77
C GLY A 405 -12.40 -5.63 4.82
N TYR A 406 -12.13 -6.18 3.65
CA TYR A 406 -11.44 -5.46 2.58
C TYR A 406 -12.21 -4.19 2.21
N ALA A 407 -11.52 -3.05 2.05
CA ALA A 407 -12.09 -1.89 1.38
C ALA A 407 -12.08 -2.13 -0.14
N GLY A 408 -13.14 -2.76 -0.64
CA GLY A 408 -13.30 -3.02 -2.06
C GLY A 408 -12.60 -4.29 -2.51
N ARG A 409 -11.50 -4.15 -3.25
CA ARG A 409 -10.81 -5.25 -3.95
C ARG A 409 -9.62 -5.77 -3.15
N GLY A 410 -9.49 -7.08 -3.08
CA GLY A 410 -8.27 -7.78 -2.64
C GLY A 410 -7.79 -8.73 -3.73
N GLU A 411 -6.49 -9.01 -3.77
CA GLU A 411 -5.90 -9.97 -4.71
C GLU A 411 -5.00 -10.94 -3.97
N MET A 412 -5.10 -12.21 -4.31
CA MET A 412 -4.20 -13.25 -3.83
C MET A 412 -3.26 -13.61 -4.97
N TRP A 413 -1.96 -13.50 -4.74
CA TRP A 413 -0.93 -13.83 -5.71
C TRP A 413 -0.14 -15.05 -5.23
N LEU A 414 0.12 -15.98 -6.15
CA LEU A 414 1.02 -17.11 -5.95
C LEU A 414 2.41 -16.71 -6.47
N VAL A 415 3.35 -16.54 -5.56
CA VAL A 415 4.73 -16.15 -5.87
C VAL A 415 5.60 -17.40 -5.86
N ARG A 416 6.30 -17.69 -6.95
CA ARG A 416 7.11 -18.91 -7.12
C ARG A 416 8.58 -18.70 -6.75
N ALA A 417 9.31 -19.80 -6.59
CA ALA A 417 10.74 -19.81 -6.25
C ALA A 417 11.62 -19.04 -7.24
N ASP A 418 11.24 -19.00 -8.53
CA ASP A 418 11.95 -18.25 -9.58
C ASP A 418 11.60 -16.76 -9.60
N GLY A 419 10.72 -16.33 -8.70
CA GLY A 419 10.27 -14.95 -8.56
C GLY A 419 9.10 -14.57 -9.46
N THR A 420 8.59 -15.48 -10.29
CA THR A 420 7.38 -15.26 -11.07
C THR A 420 6.14 -15.19 -10.18
N GLU A 421 5.15 -14.40 -10.60
CA GLU A 421 3.88 -14.27 -9.89
C GLU A 421 2.73 -14.67 -10.79
N VAL A 422 1.76 -15.39 -10.23
CA VAL A 422 0.50 -15.71 -10.89
C VAL A 422 -0.64 -15.23 -10.01
N LEU A 423 -1.60 -14.52 -10.58
CA LEU A 423 -2.81 -14.17 -9.86
C LEU A 423 -3.58 -15.45 -9.52
N ALA A 424 -3.76 -15.70 -8.23
CA ALA A 424 -4.47 -16.87 -7.73
C ALA A 424 -5.96 -16.58 -7.56
N GLY A 425 -6.32 -15.37 -7.13
CA GLY A 425 -7.71 -14.99 -7.03
C GLY A 425 -7.94 -13.52 -6.77
N VAL A 426 -9.19 -13.11 -6.93
CA VAL A 426 -9.66 -11.74 -6.74
C VAL A 426 -10.83 -11.72 -5.78
N TYR A 427 -10.75 -10.91 -4.74
CA TYR A 427 -11.87 -10.57 -3.88
C TYR A 427 -12.62 -9.39 -4.46
N LEU A 428 -13.93 -9.53 -4.62
CA LEU A 428 -14.84 -8.46 -4.99
C LEU A 428 -15.83 -8.24 -3.86
N GLU A 429 -15.96 -7.00 -3.42
CA GLU A 429 -16.89 -6.62 -2.36
C GLU A 429 -18.30 -7.17 -2.66
N LYS A 430 -18.95 -7.74 -1.64
CA LYS A 430 -20.27 -8.39 -1.70
C LYS A 430 -20.34 -9.71 -2.48
N ARG A 431 -19.31 -10.08 -3.26
CA ARG A 431 -19.27 -11.33 -4.04
C ARG A 431 -18.26 -12.35 -3.52
N GLY A 432 -17.30 -11.92 -2.69
CA GLY A 432 -16.28 -12.81 -2.15
C GLY A 432 -15.13 -13.06 -3.12
N TRP A 433 -14.39 -14.14 -2.88
CA TRP A 433 -13.24 -14.55 -3.69
C TRP A 433 -13.66 -15.30 -4.94
N PHE A 434 -12.96 -15.00 -6.03
CA PHE A 434 -12.96 -15.76 -7.27
C PHE A 434 -11.58 -16.38 -7.44
N ASP A 435 -11.50 -17.71 -7.43
CA ASP A 435 -10.29 -18.43 -7.84
C ASP A 435 -10.14 -18.34 -9.37
N VAL A 436 -8.98 -17.87 -9.82
CA VAL A 436 -8.68 -17.66 -11.25
C VAL A 436 -7.55 -18.58 -11.75
N ARG A 437 -7.04 -19.47 -10.89
CA ARG A 437 -6.03 -20.50 -11.23
C ARG A 437 -6.64 -21.55 -12.15
N GLY A 438 -6.75 -21.23 -13.43
CA GLY A 438 -7.36 -22.13 -14.42
C GLY A 438 -8.06 -21.41 -15.56
N ARG A 439 -8.29 -20.09 -15.43
CA ARG A 439 -8.83 -19.27 -16.53
C ARG A 439 -7.80 -18.92 -17.61
N GLY A 440 -6.50 -19.01 -17.29
CA GLY A 440 -5.41 -18.68 -18.22
C GLY A 440 -5.02 -19.82 -19.19
N GLY A 441 -5.92 -20.75 -19.49
CA GLY A 441 -5.57 -22.03 -20.15
C GLY A 441 -6.31 -22.37 -21.45
N SER A 442 -7.09 -21.49 -22.05
CA SER A 442 -7.90 -21.87 -23.23
C SER A 442 -7.77 -21.01 -24.50
N ASP A 443 -6.94 -19.96 -24.54
CA ASP A 443 -6.75 -19.16 -25.77
C ASP A 443 -5.26 -18.85 -26.04
N GLY A 444 -4.49 -19.89 -26.34
CA GLY A 444 -3.11 -19.79 -26.86
C GLY A 444 -2.96 -20.61 -28.13
#